data_AF-A0A349Y058-F1
#
_entry.id   AF-A0A349Y058-F1
#
_cell.length_a   1.000
_cell.length_b   1.000
_cell.length_c   1.000
_cell.angle_alpha   90.00
_cell.angle_beta   90.00
_cell.angle_gamma   90.00
#
_symmetry.space_group_name_H-M   'P 1'
#
loop_
_entity.id
_entity.type
_entity.pdbx_description
1 polymer ?
#
loop_
_entity_poly.entity_id
_entity_poly.type
_entity_poly.pdbx_seq_one_letter_code
_entity_poly.pdbx_strand_id
1 'polypeptide(L)'
;EFDIAGLVARHPGKRFMELGRSCVLPEYRTKRTVELLWQGNWSYAVKHRMDAMIGCASFPGVQPEAHALALSFLHHNCLAKGEWEAVALPELYHEMDLVPAEALNARKALNAMPPLIKGYMRLGAMFGSGAVVDHAFNTTDVLVVLPVSSIAGRYISYYGGETERING
;
A
#
# COMPACT_ATOMS: atom_id res chain seq x y z
N GLU A 1 1.44 -10.74 10.25
CA GLU A 1 1.05 -10.84 8.82
C GLU A 1 2.26 -10.86 7.91
N PHE A 2 3.16 -9.88 8.00
CA PHE A 2 4.33 -9.74 7.13
C PHE A 2 5.64 -9.57 7.94
N ASP A 3 6.79 -9.90 7.35
CA ASP A 3 8.12 -9.68 7.94
C ASP A 3 8.54 -8.21 7.92
N ILE A 4 7.89 -7.41 8.78
CA ILE A 4 8.23 -6.00 8.99
C ILE A 4 9.54 -5.84 9.75
N ALA A 5 9.85 -6.76 10.67
CA ALA A 5 11.07 -6.72 11.45
C ALA A 5 12.31 -6.80 10.54
N GLY A 6 12.32 -7.73 9.59
CA GLY A 6 13.38 -7.83 8.58
C GLY A 6 13.47 -6.58 7.70
N LEU A 7 12.33 -6.03 7.27
CA LEU A 7 12.30 -4.80 6.47
C LEU A 7 12.93 -3.61 7.20
N VAL A 8 12.60 -3.42 8.48
CA VAL A 8 13.16 -2.36 9.32
C VAL A 8 14.64 -2.60 9.58
N ALA A 9 15.05 -3.85 9.87
CA ALA A 9 16.43 -4.21 10.16
C ALA A 9 17.39 -3.93 8.97
N ARG A 10 16.92 -4.08 7.72
CA ARG A 10 17.67 -3.73 6.50
C ARG A 10 17.88 -2.22 6.32
N HIS A 11 17.18 -1.39 7.09
CA HIS A 11 17.19 0.07 6.96
C HIS A 11 17.62 0.76 8.26
N PRO A 12 18.84 0.48 8.76
CA PRO A 12 19.31 1.08 10.00
C PRO A 12 19.29 2.61 9.90
N GLY A 13 18.72 3.27 10.91
CA GLY A 13 18.63 4.73 11.00
C GLY A 13 17.46 5.35 10.24
N LYS A 14 16.72 4.61 9.40
CA LYS A 14 15.49 5.10 8.79
C LYS A 14 14.31 5.04 9.77
N ARG A 15 13.38 5.97 9.62
CA ARG A 15 12.16 6.09 10.41
C ARG A 15 10.96 5.59 9.62
N PHE A 16 10.28 4.60 10.17
CA PHE A 16 9.10 3.99 9.56
C PHE A 16 7.82 4.51 10.22
N MET A 17 6.82 4.79 9.40
CA MET A 17 5.45 5.07 9.83
C MET A 17 4.55 3.94 9.34
N GLU A 18 3.99 3.17 10.27
CA GLU A 18 2.96 2.19 9.94
C GLU A 18 1.59 2.86 9.93
N LEU A 19 0.89 2.75 8.80
CA LEU A 19 -0.47 3.22 8.62
C LEU A 19 -1.43 2.05 8.86
N GLY A 20 -2.12 2.11 9.99
CA GLY A 20 -3.16 1.15 10.32
C GLY A 20 -4.47 1.39 9.56
N ARG A 21 -5.47 0.58 9.89
CA ARG A 21 -6.80 0.66 9.28
C ARG A 21 -7.47 2.00 9.57
N SER A 22 -7.91 2.68 8.52
CA SER A 22 -8.75 3.87 8.62
C SER A 22 -10.22 3.50 8.39
N CYS A 23 -11.09 3.82 9.33
CA CYS A 23 -12.53 3.60 9.21
C CYS A 23 -13.26 4.93 8.98
N VAL A 24 -14.04 5.00 7.92
CA VAL A 24 -14.85 6.17 7.58
C VAL A 24 -16.32 5.78 7.58
N LEU A 25 -17.13 6.50 8.35
CA LEU A 25 -18.58 6.30 8.39
C LEU A 25 -19.16 6.42 6.97
N PRO A 26 -20.18 5.62 6.60
CA PRO A 26 -20.68 5.54 5.23
C PRO A 26 -21.00 6.90 4.59
N GLU A 27 -21.64 7.81 5.33
CA GLU A 27 -22.01 9.16 4.88
C GLU A 27 -20.81 10.07 4.55
N TYR A 28 -19.63 9.76 5.09
CA TYR A 28 -18.40 10.52 4.87
C TYR A 28 -17.42 9.82 3.92
N ARG A 29 -17.79 8.71 3.25
CA ARG A 29 -16.92 7.99 2.30
C ARG A 29 -16.81 8.75 0.96
N THR A 30 -16.22 9.93 1.02
CA THR A 30 -16.02 10.84 -0.11
C THR A 30 -14.54 10.91 -0.48
N LYS A 31 -14.25 11.36 -1.72
CA LYS A 31 -12.88 11.66 -2.16
C LYS A 31 -12.19 12.64 -1.20
N ARG A 32 -12.92 13.67 -0.74
CA ARG A 32 -12.41 14.69 0.17
C ARG A 32 -11.94 14.11 1.50
N THR A 33 -12.67 13.14 2.05
CA THR A 33 -12.27 12.49 3.31
C THR A 33 -10.96 11.72 3.15
N VAL A 34 -10.79 11.02 2.04
CA VAL A 34 -9.53 10.32 1.72
C VAL A 34 -8.38 11.31 1.55
N GLU A 35 -8.63 12.44 0.87
CA GLU A 35 -7.64 13.51 0.72
C GLU A 35 -7.20 14.09 2.07
N LEU A 36 -8.13 14.36 2.99
CA LEU A 36 -7.83 14.85 4.34
C LEU A 36 -7.00 13.84 5.16
N LEU A 37 -7.34 12.55 5.10
CA LEU A 37 -6.55 11.49 5.75
C LEU A 37 -5.12 11.47 5.20
N TRP A 38 -4.96 11.60 3.88
CA TRP A 38 -3.65 11.67 3.24
C TRP A 38 -2.87 12.91 3.64
N GLN A 39 -3.50 14.09 3.67
CA GLN A 39 -2.87 15.33 4.12
C GLN A 39 -2.38 15.22 5.57
N GLY A 40 -3.18 14.61 6.45
CA GLY A 40 -2.79 14.34 7.84
C GLY A 40 -1.58 13.43 7.94
N ASN A 41 -1.61 12.28 7.24
CA ASN A 41 -0.50 11.34 7.20
C ASN A 41 0.78 11.98 6.62
N TRP A 42 0.64 12.77 5.56
CA TRP A 42 1.75 13.49 4.94
C TRP A 42 2.35 14.52 5.90
N SER A 43 1.50 15.34 6.53
CA SER A 43 1.93 16.35 7.49
C SER A 43 2.68 15.71 8.67
N TYR A 44 2.20 14.56 9.16
CA TYR A 44 2.89 13.80 10.20
C TYR A 44 4.25 13.29 9.72
N ALA A 45 4.31 12.68 8.53
CA ALA A 45 5.54 12.14 7.98
C ALA A 45 6.61 13.23 7.79
N VAL A 46 6.24 14.39 7.26
CA VAL A 46 7.16 15.53 7.11
C VAL A 46 7.62 16.04 8.47
N LYS A 47 6.69 16.31 9.39
CA LYS A 47 6.99 16.84 10.73
C LYS A 47 7.95 15.94 11.51
N HIS A 48 7.77 14.63 11.41
CA HIS A 48 8.57 13.66 12.16
C HIS A 48 9.75 13.08 11.36
N ARG A 49 9.96 13.55 10.12
CA ARG A 49 11.00 13.12 9.18
C ARG A 49 10.98 11.60 8.98
N MET A 50 9.81 11.08 8.63
CA MET A 50 9.64 9.68 8.26
C MET A 50 10.31 9.42 6.91
N ASP A 51 10.96 8.27 6.78
CA ASP A 51 11.65 7.85 5.56
C ASP A 51 10.83 6.84 4.75
N ALA A 52 9.90 6.14 5.39
CA ALA A 52 9.01 5.19 4.75
C ALA A 52 7.65 5.13 5.44
N MET A 53 6.60 4.96 4.63
CA MET A 53 5.27 4.57 5.08
C MET A 53 5.04 3.10 4.71
N ILE A 54 4.53 2.31 5.65
CA ILE A 54 4.16 0.91 5.43
C ILE A 54 2.74 0.66 5.96
N GLY A 55 2.11 -0.42 5.54
CA GLY A 55 0.82 -0.85 6.08
C GLY A 55 0.09 -1.79 5.13
N CYS A 56 -1.03 -2.33 5.57
CA CYS A 56 -1.82 -3.25 4.75
C CYS A 56 -2.84 -2.50 3.90
N ALA A 57 -2.99 -2.95 2.65
CA ALA A 57 -4.11 -2.59 1.80
C ALA A 57 -4.88 -3.85 1.41
N SER A 58 -6.20 -3.72 1.36
CA SER A 58 -7.07 -4.88 1.33
C SER A 58 -7.85 -5.00 0.03
N PHE A 59 -7.96 -6.24 -0.45
CA PHE A 59 -8.97 -6.70 -1.40
C PHE A 59 -10.17 -7.25 -0.62
N PRO A 60 -11.42 -7.04 -1.07
CA PRO A 60 -12.60 -7.55 -0.37
C PRO A 60 -12.75 -9.06 -0.53
N GLY A 61 -13.04 -9.76 0.56
CA GLY A 61 -13.27 -11.21 0.59
C GLY A 61 -12.02 -12.04 0.94
N VAL A 62 -12.27 -13.28 1.32
CA VAL A 62 -11.27 -14.25 1.81
C VAL A 62 -10.80 -15.27 0.76
N GLN A 63 -11.09 -15.02 -0.52
CA GLN A 63 -10.69 -15.88 -1.63
C GLN A 63 -9.69 -15.13 -2.53
N PRO A 64 -8.37 -15.34 -2.36
CA PRO A 64 -7.36 -14.68 -3.18
C PRO A 64 -7.55 -14.90 -4.69
N GLU A 65 -8.08 -16.05 -5.09
CA GLU A 65 -8.34 -16.43 -6.48
C GLU A 65 -9.36 -15.50 -7.15
N ALA A 66 -10.30 -14.94 -6.39
CA ALA A 66 -11.24 -13.93 -6.89
C ALA A 66 -10.53 -12.65 -7.34
N HIS A 67 -9.29 -12.42 -6.86
CA HIS A 67 -8.45 -11.26 -7.17
C HIS A 67 -7.27 -11.61 -8.07
N ALA A 68 -7.25 -12.79 -8.71
CA ALA A 68 -6.11 -13.33 -9.42
C ALA A 68 -5.44 -12.35 -10.39
N LEU A 69 -6.21 -11.64 -11.22
CA LEU A 69 -5.67 -10.65 -12.16
C LEU A 69 -4.97 -9.49 -11.45
N ALA A 70 -5.54 -8.99 -10.36
CA ALA A 70 -5.00 -7.84 -9.65
C ALA A 70 -3.78 -8.22 -8.80
N LEU A 71 -3.84 -9.35 -8.09
CA LEU A 71 -2.71 -9.88 -7.33
C LEU A 71 -1.52 -10.21 -8.24
N SER A 72 -1.76 -10.90 -9.36
CA SER A 72 -0.71 -11.20 -10.34
C SER A 72 -0.12 -9.93 -10.94
N PHE A 73 -0.94 -8.89 -11.16
CA PHE A 73 -0.42 -7.60 -11.61
C PHE A 73 0.53 -6.97 -10.60
N LEU A 74 0.18 -6.97 -9.31
CA LEU A 74 1.07 -6.47 -8.27
C LEU A 74 2.36 -7.30 -8.20
N HIS A 75 2.25 -8.63 -8.28
CA HIS A 75 3.40 -9.54 -8.30
C HIS A 75 4.37 -9.20 -9.45
N HIS A 76 3.86 -9.14 -10.68
CA HIS A 76 4.72 -8.97 -11.86
C HIS A 76 5.29 -7.55 -12.01
N ASN A 77 4.57 -6.52 -11.53
CA ASN A 77 4.88 -5.13 -11.88
C ASN A 77 5.23 -4.23 -10.70
N CYS A 78 4.91 -4.62 -9.46
CA CYS A 78 4.95 -3.70 -8.32
C CYS A 78 5.58 -4.29 -7.06
N LEU A 79 6.17 -5.49 -7.11
CA LEU A 79 6.86 -6.05 -5.95
C LEU A 79 8.00 -5.14 -5.47
N ALA A 80 8.11 -5.03 -4.16
CA ALA A 80 9.26 -4.47 -3.50
C ALA A 80 10.46 -5.41 -3.69
N LYS A 81 11.60 -4.87 -4.07
CA LYS A 81 12.82 -5.63 -4.41
C LYS A 81 14.01 -5.13 -3.60
N GLY A 82 15.02 -5.98 -3.45
CA GLY A 82 16.27 -5.63 -2.76
C GLY A 82 16.01 -5.28 -1.30
N GLU A 83 16.57 -4.16 -0.82
CA GLU A 83 16.46 -3.77 0.60
C GLU A 83 15.01 -3.56 1.06
N TRP A 84 14.11 -3.19 0.15
CA TRP A 84 12.68 -2.95 0.41
C TRP A 84 11.80 -4.19 0.33
N GLU A 85 12.34 -5.34 -0.06
CA GLU A 85 11.60 -6.60 -0.09
C GLU A 85 10.95 -6.87 1.27
N ALA A 86 9.73 -7.38 1.26
CA ALA A 86 9.03 -7.81 2.45
C ALA A 86 8.06 -8.91 2.04
N VAL A 87 7.92 -9.94 2.88
CA VAL A 87 7.19 -11.16 2.53
C VAL A 87 6.13 -11.43 3.59
N ALA A 88 4.97 -11.96 3.20
CA ALA A 88 4.01 -12.53 4.13
C ALA A 88 4.69 -13.63 4.96
N LEU A 89 4.30 -13.77 6.22
CA LEU A 89 4.84 -14.83 7.08
C LEU A 89 4.49 -16.21 6.49
N PRO A 90 5.38 -17.22 6.57
CA PRO A 90 5.18 -18.51 5.91
C PRO A 90 3.83 -19.17 6.20
N GLU A 91 3.34 -19.06 7.44
CA GLU A 91 2.08 -19.64 7.89
C GLU A 91 0.83 -18.86 7.43
N LEU A 92 1.01 -17.66 6.89
CA LEU A 92 -0.05 -16.78 6.37
C LEU A 92 0.08 -16.53 4.85
N TYR A 93 1.09 -17.11 4.20
CA TYR A 93 1.45 -16.81 2.83
C TYR A 93 0.43 -17.40 1.84
N HIS A 94 -0.12 -16.54 0.98
CA HIS A 94 -0.83 -16.94 -0.22
C HIS A 94 -0.15 -16.41 -1.48
N GLU A 95 0.00 -17.28 -2.48
CA GLU A 95 0.61 -16.95 -3.76
C GLU A 95 -0.13 -15.79 -4.45
N MET A 96 0.63 -14.86 -5.02
CA MET A 96 0.08 -13.74 -5.80
C MET A 96 0.22 -13.97 -7.30
N ASP A 97 1.20 -14.77 -7.74
CA ASP A 97 1.39 -15.15 -9.14
C ASP A 97 0.39 -16.24 -9.57
N LEU A 98 -0.87 -15.82 -9.73
CA LEU A 98 -1.99 -16.71 -10.08
C LEU A 98 -2.25 -16.75 -11.59
N VAL A 99 -1.68 -15.80 -12.34
CA VAL A 99 -1.83 -15.66 -13.79
C VAL A 99 -0.47 -15.36 -14.40
N PRO A 100 0.02 -16.16 -15.35
CA PRO A 100 1.30 -15.93 -16.01
C PRO A 100 1.37 -14.54 -16.63
N ALA A 101 2.56 -13.92 -16.59
CA ALA A 101 2.78 -12.56 -17.06
C ALA A 101 2.36 -12.35 -18.53
N GLU A 102 2.58 -13.36 -19.39
CA GLU A 102 2.21 -13.35 -20.81
C GLU A 102 0.68 -13.42 -21.04
N ALA A 103 -0.08 -13.96 -20.09
CA ALA A 103 -1.54 -14.05 -20.14
C ALA A 103 -2.21 -12.86 -19.44
N LEU A 104 -1.45 -12.03 -18.73
CA LEU A 104 -1.97 -10.95 -17.91
C LEU A 104 -2.38 -9.73 -18.76
N ASN A 105 -3.67 -9.49 -18.86
CA ASN A 105 -4.18 -8.25 -19.46
C ASN A 105 -4.13 -7.09 -18.44
N ALA A 106 -3.13 -6.20 -18.60
CA ALA A 106 -2.93 -5.05 -17.71
C ALA A 106 -4.18 -4.18 -17.50
N ARG A 107 -4.96 -3.92 -18.57
CA ARG A 107 -6.17 -3.10 -18.47
C ARG A 107 -7.24 -3.77 -17.60
N LYS A 108 -7.46 -5.09 -17.78
CA LYS A 108 -8.41 -5.84 -16.94
C LYS A 108 -7.94 -5.90 -15.48
N ALA A 109 -6.65 -6.11 -15.24
CA ALA A 109 -6.08 -6.12 -13.90
C ALA A 109 -6.27 -4.77 -13.18
N LEU A 110 -5.95 -3.65 -13.85
CA LEU A 110 -6.15 -2.31 -13.29
C LEU A 110 -7.64 -1.98 -13.06
N ASN A 111 -8.55 -2.51 -13.88
CA ASN A 111 -9.98 -2.38 -13.65
C ASN A 111 -10.44 -3.16 -12.42
N ALA A 112 -9.91 -4.37 -12.21
CA ALA A 112 -10.18 -5.20 -11.03
C ALA A 112 -9.52 -4.68 -9.74
N MET A 113 -8.45 -3.88 -9.87
CA MET A 113 -7.71 -3.35 -8.73
C MET A 113 -8.57 -2.42 -7.83
N PRO A 114 -8.56 -2.60 -6.50
CA PRO A 114 -9.20 -1.68 -5.57
C PRO A 114 -8.76 -0.22 -5.79
N PRO A 115 -9.68 0.77 -5.69
CA PRO A 115 -9.36 2.18 -5.93
C PRO A 115 -8.22 2.72 -5.05
N LEU A 116 -8.15 2.27 -3.80
CA LEU A 116 -7.14 2.71 -2.85
C LEU A 116 -5.74 2.17 -3.21
N ILE A 117 -5.65 0.89 -3.58
CA ILE A 117 -4.41 0.27 -4.08
C ILE A 117 -3.90 0.99 -5.34
N LYS A 118 -4.78 1.32 -6.28
CA LYS A 118 -4.42 2.18 -7.43
C LYS A 118 -3.89 3.54 -7.01
N GLY A 119 -4.42 4.11 -5.92
CA GLY A 119 -3.89 5.33 -5.31
C GLY A 119 -2.44 5.17 -4.90
N TYR A 120 -2.12 4.13 -4.13
CA TYR A 120 -0.76 3.83 -3.70
C TYR A 120 0.20 3.59 -4.87
N MET A 121 -0.23 2.83 -5.89
CA MET A 121 0.57 2.60 -7.10
C MET A 121 0.96 3.91 -7.79
N ARG A 122 0.03 4.88 -7.89
CA ARG A 122 0.33 6.19 -8.50
C ARG A 122 1.34 7.00 -7.70
N LEU A 123 1.42 6.78 -6.40
CA LEU A 123 2.42 7.40 -5.52
C LEU A 123 3.80 6.75 -5.61
N GLY A 124 3.94 5.64 -6.36
CA GLY A 124 5.18 4.88 -6.42
C GLY A 124 5.34 3.89 -5.28
N ALA A 125 4.24 3.43 -4.69
CA ALA A 125 4.28 2.36 -3.71
C ALA A 125 4.66 1.04 -4.38
N MET A 126 5.45 0.26 -3.63
CA MET A 126 5.75 -1.13 -3.91
C MET A 126 4.92 -2.02 -2.99
N PHE A 127 4.91 -3.32 -3.27
CA PHE A 127 4.10 -4.29 -2.52
C PHE A 127 4.94 -5.47 -2.05
N GLY A 128 4.62 -6.01 -0.88
CA GLY A 128 5.24 -7.23 -0.38
C GLY A 128 4.89 -8.45 -1.24
N SER A 129 5.72 -9.49 -1.13
CA SER A 129 5.44 -10.80 -1.73
C SER A 129 4.49 -11.60 -0.85
N GLY A 130 3.50 -12.22 -1.47
CA GLY A 130 2.45 -12.97 -0.79
C GLY A 130 1.31 -12.08 -0.30
N ALA A 131 0.09 -12.59 -0.44
CA ALA A 131 -1.10 -12.03 0.18
C ALA A 131 -1.41 -12.77 1.50
N VAL A 132 -2.18 -12.12 2.37
CA VAL A 132 -2.63 -12.69 3.66
C VAL A 132 -4.15 -12.64 3.71
N VAL A 133 -4.80 -13.76 4.03
CA VAL A 133 -6.26 -13.78 4.23
C VAL A 133 -6.59 -13.39 5.67
N ASP A 134 -7.27 -12.25 5.83
CA ASP A 134 -7.79 -11.77 7.12
C ASP A 134 -9.28 -12.15 7.24
N HIS A 135 -9.53 -13.27 7.91
CA HIS A 135 -10.88 -13.77 8.16
C HIS A 135 -11.71 -12.87 9.08
N ALA A 136 -11.07 -12.12 9.99
CA ALA A 136 -11.78 -11.28 10.94
C ALA A 136 -12.40 -10.07 10.24
N PHE A 137 -11.77 -9.59 9.16
CA PHE A 137 -12.23 -8.43 8.41
C PHE A 137 -12.75 -8.76 7.01
N ASN A 138 -12.79 -10.05 6.66
CA ASN A 138 -13.24 -10.56 5.37
C ASN A 138 -12.47 -9.90 4.21
N THR A 139 -11.14 -9.95 4.29
CA THR A 139 -10.23 -9.36 3.30
C THR A 139 -9.08 -10.29 2.92
N THR A 140 -8.47 -9.97 1.77
CA THR A 140 -7.18 -10.49 1.33
C THR A 140 -6.24 -9.30 1.28
N ASP A 141 -5.25 -9.27 2.17
CA ASP A 141 -4.39 -8.13 2.40
C ASP A 141 -3.06 -8.29 1.69
N VAL A 142 -2.52 -7.17 1.21
CA VAL A 142 -1.16 -7.05 0.68
C VAL A 142 -0.42 -5.97 1.44
N LEU A 143 0.85 -6.21 1.74
CA LEU A 143 1.70 -5.19 2.34
C LEU A 143 2.03 -4.11 1.32
N VAL A 144 1.83 -2.86 1.70
CA VAL A 144 2.25 -1.67 0.95
C VAL A 144 3.54 -1.14 1.56
N VAL A 145 4.52 -0.84 0.71
CA VAL A 145 5.80 -0.22 1.08
C VAL A 145 6.01 1.04 0.25
N LEU A 146 6.08 2.20 0.90
CA LEU A 146 6.22 3.49 0.23
C LEU A 146 7.37 4.29 0.85
N PRO A 147 8.59 4.21 0.28
CA PRO A 147 9.66 5.14 0.63
C PRO A 147 9.21 6.58 0.38
N VAL A 148 9.40 7.48 1.34
CA VAL A 148 8.97 8.87 1.18
C VAL A 148 9.69 9.55 0.00
N SER A 149 10.93 9.14 -0.27
CA SER A 149 11.71 9.61 -1.42
C SER A 149 11.17 9.16 -2.78
N SER A 150 10.30 8.13 -2.86
CA SER A 150 9.69 7.68 -4.13
C SER A 150 8.43 8.45 -4.50
N ILE A 151 7.88 9.23 -3.57
CA ILE A 151 6.66 10.02 -3.81
C ILE A 151 6.98 11.12 -4.83
N ALA A 152 6.37 11.01 -6.01
CA ALA A 152 6.61 11.99 -7.07
C ALA A 152 6.21 13.41 -6.62
N GLY A 153 7.05 14.41 -6.91
CA GLY A 153 6.90 15.79 -6.44
C GLY A 153 5.53 16.42 -6.71
N ARG A 154 4.85 16.05 -7.81
CA ARG A 154 3.48 16.49 -8.10
C ARG A 154 2.46 16.09 -7.02
N TYR A 155 2.66 14.96 -6.35
CA TYR A 155 1.79 14.50 -5.27
C TYR A 155 2.16 15.13 -3.94
N ILE A 156 3.44 15.49 -3.75
CA ILE A 156 3.88 16.33 -2.62
C ILE A 156 3.18 17.69 -2.68
N SER A 157 3.09 18.32 -3.86
CA SER A 157 2.36 19.59 -4.01
C SER A 157 0.85 19.44 -3.86
N TYR A 158 0.25 18.35 -4.40
CA TYR A 158 -1.20 18.12 -4.32
C TYR A 158 -1.69 17.85 -2.89
N TYR A 159 -0.97 17.03 -2.12
CA TYR A 159 -1.33 16.72 -0.72
C TYR A 159 -0.64 17.64 0.30
N GLY A 160 0.41 18.37 -0.08
CA GLY A 160 1.12 19.31 0.78
C GLY A 160 0.60 20.75 0.74
N GLY A 161 -0.26 21.10 -0.22
CA GLY A 161 -0.73 22.47 -0.43
C GLY A 161 -1.50 23.11 0.73
N GLU A 162 -1.99 22.33 1.71
CA GLU A 162 -2.59 22.85 2.94
C GLU A 162 -1.65 22.75 4.17
N THR A 163 -0.56 22.00 4.09
CA THR A 163 0.40 21.84 5.19
C THR A 163 1.13 23.15 5.52
N GLU A 164 1.28 24.04 4.54
CA GLU A 164 1.82 25.40 4.75
C GLU A 164 0.87 26.33 5.52
N ARG A 165 -0.45 26.05 5.55
CA ARG A 165 -1.43 26.89 6.28
C ARG A 165 -1.59 26.50 7.75
N ILE A 166 -1.18 25.30 8.14
CA ILE A 166 -1.33 24.77 9.51
C ILE A 166 -0.06 24.98 10.34
N ASN A 167 1.08 25.27 9.69
CA ASN A 167 2.36 25.58 10.34
C ASN A 167 2.73 27.07 10.28
N GLY A 168 1.76 27.94 9.96
CA GLY A 168 1.90 29.40 9.98
C GLY A 168 1.41 30.01 11.29
#